data_AF-A0A2E6A157-F1
#
_entry.id   AF-A0A2E6A157-F1
#
_cell.length_a   1.000
_cell.length_b   1.000
_cell.length_c   1.000
_cell.angle_alpha   90.00
_cell.angle_beta   90.00
_cell.angle_gamma   90.00
#
_symmetry.space_group_name_H-M   'P 1'
#
loop_
_entity.id
_entity.type
_entity.pdbx_description
1 polymer ?
#
loop_
_entity_poly.entity_id
_entity_poly.type
_entity_poly.pdbx_seq_one_letter_code
_entity_poly.pdbx_strand_id
1 'polypeptide(L)'
;MELSTTCRGMRASFAPLRATAIQRHKVPPGDTRRDTGQNGPGAGMRSQGNCQILHQECNASSLLRSPVPGAIPIERSIASVMSAEAVNVTLSHSLAARWYRLLLGQPIATITVVATLTVLAAWQLHALEFDASADTLVVEGDENLAHYHDMLATFGETSFVVLTYTPRSGELFDTRHLGALQALQASVATVGGVSRTYSMLDAPLLSSPPVPLEQLADGYTTLRDGNADVSLSEQELVASPLFSDWLVSRDGRTATVVAFLAADDELNKLRRRRDTLRASDSSDATTLDELRRVEAAHASLASAYSARRAATISGIREARDGTGASAIVHLGGVPMVAADMIRFVRSDTVTFGAAIVLLIAVSLWAFFRLPRW
;
A
#
# COMPACT_ATOMS: atom_id res chain seq x y z
N MET A 1 -60.70 47.30 -21.55
CA MET A 1 -60.50 46.23 -20.54
C MET A 1 -59.01 46.12 -20.31
N GLU A 2 -58.56 46.76 -19.24
CA GLU A 2 -57.21 46.69 -18.71
C GLU A 2 -56.90 45.32 -18.09
N LEU A 3 -55.60 45.01 -18.05
CA LEU A 3 -54.80 44.45 -16.93
C LEU A 3 -53.62 43.71 -17.59
N SER A 4 -52.47 44.35 -17.87
CA SER A 4 -51.43 44.80 -16.93
C SER A 4 -51.12 43.77 -15.84
N THR A 5 -50.07 42.96 -16.04
CA THR A 5 -49.20 42.56 -14.91
C THR A 5 -47.72 42.49 -15.32
N THR A 6 -47.02 43.50 -14.84
CA THR A 6 -45.60 43.72 -14.60
C THR A 6 -44.84 42.50 -14.07
N CYS A 7 -43.67 42.17 -14.65
CA CYS A 7 -42.60 41.47 -13.92
C CYS A 7 -41.40 42.42 -13.76
N ARG A 8 -41.16 42.78 -12.50
CA ARG A 8 -40.14 43.68 -11.99
C ARG A 8 -38.82 42.92 -11.78
N GLY A 9 -37.71 43.61 -12.04
CA GLY A 9 -36.38 43.03 -12.17
C GLY A 9 -35.75 42.44 -10.92
N MET A 10 -34.79 41.56 -11.18
CA MET A 10 -33.79 41.11 -10.22
C MET A 10 -32.42 41.42 -10.85
N ARG A 11 -31.77 42.48 -10.34
CA ARG A 11 -30.40 42.85 -10.71
C ARG A 11 -29.45 41.84 -10.08
N ALA A 12 -28.83 40.98 -10.87
CA ALA A 12 -27.64 40.25 -10.45
C ALA A 12 -26.43 41.17 -10.59
N SER A 13 -25.86 41.57 -9.46
CA SER A 13 -24.59 42.30 -9.38
C SER A 13 -23.46 41.35 -9.74
N PHE A 14 -22.95 41.44 -10.97
CA PHE A 14 -21.69 40.79 -11.35
C PHE A 14 -20.53 41.63 -10.80
N ALA A 15 -19.87 41.12 -9.75
CA ALA A 15 -18.58 41.63 -9.32
C ALA A 15 -17.50 41.17 -10.33
N PRO A 16 -16.59 42.05 -10.80
CA PRO A 16 -15.53 41.65 -11.70
C PRO A 16 -14.47 40.83 -10.95
N LEU A 17 -14.24 39.60 -11.41
CA LEU A 17 -13.10 38.78 -11.01
C LEU A 17 -11.81 39.50 -11.38
N ARG A 18 -11.02 39.85 -10.36
CA ARG A 18 -9.64 40.33 -10.53
C ARG A 18 -8.79 39.21 -11.11
N ALA A 19 -8.24 39.44 -12.30
CA ALA A 19 -7.19 38.63 -12.87
C ALA A 19 -5.90 38.81 -12.04
N THR A 20 -5.55 37.80 -11.25
CA THR A 20 -4.22 37.72 -10.62
C THR A 20 -3.27 37.04 -11.59
N ALA A 21 -2.25 37.78 -12.02
CA ALA A 21 -1.22 37.32 -12.91
C ALA A 21 -0.42 36.17 -12.28
N ILE A 22 -0.43 35.00 -12.91
CA ILE A 22 0.44 33.86 -12.57
C ILE A 22 1.80 34.12 -13.21
N GLN A 23 2.81 34.43 -12.39
CA GLN A 23 4.20 34.40 -12.81
C GLN A 23 4.61 32.95 -13.11
N ARG A 24 4.98 32.68 -14.37
CA ARG A 24 5.58 31.41 -14.78
C ARG A 24 7.00 31.33 -14.24
N HIS A 25 7.27 30.45 -13.29
CA HIS A 25 8.63 30.02 -13.02
C HIS A 25 9.10 29.05 -14.11
N LYS A 26 10.23 29.41 -14.73
CA LYS A 26 10.89 28.72 -15.82
C LYS A 26 11.80 27.64 -15.23
N VAL A 27 11.46 26.37 -15.40
CA VAL A 27 12.32 25.22 -15.06
C VAL A 27 13.25 24.96 -16.26
N PRO A 28 14.58 24.88 -16.09
CA PRO A 28 15.50 24.54 -17.18
C PRO A 28 15.54 23.01 -17.42
N PRO A 29 15.78 22.55 -18.66
CA PRO A 29 15.83 21.12 -18.98
C PRO A 29 17.17 20.50 -18.54
N GLY A 30 17.09 19.38 -17.83
CA GLY A 30 18.21 18.50 -17.52
C GLY A 30 18.53 17.59 -18.70
N ASP A 31 19.80 17.61 -19.09
CA ASP A 31 20.40 16.93 -20.24
C ASP A 31 20.43 15.39 -20.05
N THR A 32 20.00 14.67 -21.07
CA THR A 32 20.13 13.21 -21.18
C THR A 32 21.34 12.87 -22.03
N ARG A 33 22.34 12.18 -21.46
CA ARG A 33 23.35 11.50 -22.27
C ARG A 33 23.62 10.07 -21.79
N ARG A 34 23.35 9.13 -22.71
CA ARG A 34 23.77 7.73 -22.73
C ARG A 34 25.29 7.62 -22.92
N ASP A 35 25.89 6.59 -22.34
CA ASP A 35 26.87 5.66 -22.96
C ASP A 35 27.14 4.52 -21.96
N THR A 36 26.75 3.26 -22.22
CA THR A 36 27.34 2.18 -23.08
C THR A 36 28.63 1.52 -22.54
N GLY A 37 28.61 0.16 -22.49
CA GLY A 37 29.77 -0.75 -22.59
C GLY A 37 30.42 -1.21 -21.27
N GLN A 38 30.21 -2.44 -20.77
CA GLN A 38 30.83 -3.74 -21.11
C GLN A 38 32.16 -4.10 -20.38
N ASN A 39 32.18 -5.36 -19.90
CA ASN A 39 33.31 -6.26 -19.56
C ASN A 39 33.71 -6.45 -18.08
N GLY A 40 33.55 -7.69 -17.58
CA GLY A 40 34.33 -8.27 -16.46
C GLY A 40 35.52 -9.09 -17.00
N PRO A 41 36.05 -10.13 -16.30
CA PRO A 41 36.34 -10.30 -14.87
C PRO A 41 37.87 -10.55 -14.62
N GLY A 42 38.37 -10.51 -13.38
CA GLY A 42 39.72 -11.06 -13.08
C GLY A 42 40.45 -10.55 -11.83
N ALA A 43 40.61 -11.47 -10.87
CA ALA A 43 41.73 -11.71 -9.94
C ALA A 43 42.70 -10.57 -9.49
N GLY A 44 42.87 -10.48 -8.16
CA GLY A 44 44.20 -10.64 -7.56
C GLY A 44 44.90 -9.41 -6.96
N MET A 45 45.30 -9.58 -5.70
CA MET A 45 46.57 -9.14 -5.10
C MET A 45 46.62 -7.83 -4.28
N ARG A 46 47.27 -7.98 -3.11
CA ARG A 46 47.60 -6.99 -2.08
C ARG A 46 48.49 -5.87 -2.61
N SER A 47 48.33 -4.65 -2.08
CA SER A 47 49.44 -3.70 -1.85
C SER A 47 49.02 -2.55 -0.94
N GLN A 48 50.00 -2.07 -0.16
CA GLN A 48 49.99 -1.00 0.83
C GLN A 48 49.85 0.42 0.23
N GLY A 49 49.49 1.40 1.08
CA GLY A 49 49.64 2.85 0.85
C GLY A 49 48.57 3.64 1.62
N ASN A 50 48.79 4.01 2.88
CA ASN A 50 49.37 5.28 3.37
C ASN A 50 48.33 6.39 3.62
N CYS A 51 48.20 6.81 4.88
CA CYS A 51 47.86 8.20 5.23
C CYS A 51 48.39 8.50 6.65
N GLN A 52 49.48 9.28 6.69
CA GLN A 52 50.06 9.93 7.88
C GLN A 52 49.18 11.10 8.33
N ILE A 53 49.06 11.34 9.64
CA ILE A 53 49.19 12.67 10.27
C ILE A 53 49.87 12.51 11.65
N LEU A 54 50.71 13.51 11.96
CA LEU A 54 51.87 13.56 12.87
C LEU A 54 51.57 13.73 14.37
N HIS A 55 52.50 13.16 15.16
CA HIS A 55 52.84 13.50 16.54
C HIS A 55 53.56 14.86 16.63
N GLN A 56 53.33 15.61 17.70
CA GLN A 56 54.33 16.54 18.24
C GLN A 56 54.22 16.67 19.76
N GLU A 57 55.33 16.38 20.44
CA GLU A 57 55.56 16.56 21.87
C GLU A 57 55.76 18.05 22.22
N CYS A 58 55.44 18.44 23.45
CA CYS A 58 56.15 19.56 24.07
C CYS A 58 56.25 19.38 25.60
N ASN A 59 57.50 19.45 26.04
CA ASN A 59 58.00 19.33 27.41
C ASN A 59 57.94 20.71 28.09
N ALA A 60 57.55 20.79 29.36
CA ALA A 60 57.74 21.98 30.18
C ALA A 60 57.99 21.60 31.63
N SER A 61 59.27 21.58 31.98
CA SER A 61 59.75 21.64 33.36
C SER A 61 59.90 23.10 33.79
N SER A 62 59.57 23.37 35.06
CA SER A 62 59.82 24.59 35.84
C SER A 62 58.92 25.80 35.56
N LEU A 63 58.06 26.16 36.52
CA LEU A 63 58.22 27.37 37.35
C LEU A 63 57.00 27.59 38.28
N LEU A 64 57.34 28.02 39.50
CA LEU A 64 56.55 28.76 40.49
C LEU A 64 55.81 28.01 41.63
N ARG A 65 56.43 28.20 42.80
CA ARG A 65 55.93 28.06 44.17
C ARG A 65 54.67 28.90 44.42
N SER A 66 53.69 28.33 45.11
CA SER A 66 53.15 28.84 46.39
C SER A 66 52.30 27.75 47.07
N PRO A 67 52.25 27.68 48.42
CA PRO A 67 51.48 26.65 49.12
C PRO A 67 50.05 27.14 49.34
N VAL A 68 49.06 26.42 48.80
CA VAL A 68 47.65 26.60 49.18
C VAL A 68 47.34 25.64 50.34
N PRO A 69 46.89 26.11 51.50
CA PRO A 69 46.53 25.26 52.63
C PRO A 69 45.11 24.72 52.41
N GLY A 70 44.96 23.40 52.34
CA GLY A 70 43.64 22.78 52.20
C GLY A 70 43.66 21.44 51.46
N ALA A 71 44.56 20.53 51.83
CA ALA A 71 44.47 19.15 51.36
C ALA A 71 43.35 18.42 52.12
N ILE A 72 42.16 18.35 51.51
CA ILE A 72 41.14 17.37 51.90
C ILE A 72 41.55 16.04 51.24
N PRO A 73 41.64 14.91 51.97
CA PRO A 73 42.14 13.67 51.40
C PRO A 73 41.13 13.06 50.42
N ILE A 74 41.52 12.98 49.13
CA ILE A 74 40.80 12.28 48.04
C ILE A 74 41.04 10.76 48.14
N GLU A 75 41.00 10.18 49.33
CA GLU A 75 41.00 8.71 49.52
C GLU A 75 39.60 8.18 49.87
N ARG A 76 38.66 9.04 50.30
CA ARG A 76 37.29 8.60 50.61
C ARG A 76 36.35 8.50 49.40
N SER A 77 36.70 9.07 48.24
CA SER A 77 35.78 9.13 47.10
C SER A 77 35.83 7.88 46.20
N ILE A 78 37.02 7.31 45.96
CA ILE A 78 37.15 6.09 45.13
C ILE A 78 36.58 4.87 45.87
N ALA A 79 36.80 4.76 47.18
CA ALA A 79 36.20 3.70 48.00
C ALA A 79 34.67 3.80 48.06
N SER A 80 34.09 5.00 48.02
CA SER A 80 32.64 5.25 47.99
C SER A 80 32.00 4.85 46.65
N VAL A 81 32.68 5.10 45.53
CA VAL A 81 32.17 4.74 44.19
C VAL A 81 32.35 3.24 43.91
N MET A 82 33.50 2.66 44.26
CA MET A 82 33.72 1.21 44.12
C MET A 82 32.86 0.38 45.08
N SER A 83 32.56 0.88 46.28
CA SER A 83 31.60 0.21 47.17
C SER A 83 30.17 0.34 46.68
N ALA A 84 29.77 1.45 46.05
CA ALA A 84 28.44 1.58 45.44
C ALA A 84 28.24 0.63 44.23
N GLU A 85 29.24 0.48 43.36
CA GLU A 85 29.19 -0.51 42.26
C GLU A 85 29.23 -1.95 42.76
N ALA A 86 30.11 -2.26 43.72
CA ALA A 86 30.16 -3.60 44.33
C ALA A 86 28.88 -3.95 45.09
N VAL A 87 28.22 -2.99 45.75
CA VAL A 87 26.93 -3.15 46.42
C VAL A 87 25.80 -3.33 45.40
N ASN A 88 25.80 -2.61 44.28
CA ASN A 88 24.79 -2.80 43.21
C ASN A 88 24.93 -4.17 42.52
N VAL A 89 26.16 -4.64 42.30
CA VAL A 89 26.44 -5.96 41.71
C VAL A 89 26.10 -7.08 42.70
N THR A 90 26.43 -6.96 43.99
CA THR A 90 26.07 -7.97 45.00
C THR A 90 24.58 -7.98 45.35
N LEU A 91 23.89 -6.83 45.32
CA LEU A 91 22.43 -6.75 45.41
C LEU A 91 21.76 -7.39 44.20
N SER A 92 22.24 -7.15 42.97
CA SER A 92 21.67 -7.79 41.78
C SER A 92 21.87 -9.31 41.78
N HIS A 93 23.04 -9.80 42.20
CA HIS A 93 23.30 -11.24 42.36
C HIS A 93 22.48 -11.88 43.47
N SER A 94 22.31 -11.23 44.62
CA SER A 94 21.51 -11.75 45.73
C SER A 94 20.01 -11.73 45.45
N LEU A 95 19.52 -10.71 44.75
CA LEU A 95 18.15 -10.63 44.23
C LEU A 95 17.91 -11.71 43.17
N ALA A 96 18.80 -11.85 42.18
CA ALA A 96 18.70 -12.89 41.16
C ALA A 96 18.72 -14.29 41.78
N ALA A 97 19.61 -14.56 42.74
CA ALA A 97 19.65 -15.83 43.44
C ALA A 97 18.38 -16.10 44.28
N ARG A 98 17.76 -15.05 44.84
CA ARG A 98 16.51 -15.17 45.60
C ARG A 98 15.30 -15.42 44.68
N TRP A 99 15.24 -14.74 43.54
CA TRP A 99 14.25 -14.99 42.48
C TRP A 99 14.38 -16.40 41.89
N TYR A 100 15.62 -16.84 41.63
CA TYR A 100 15.91 -18.18 41.11
C TYR A 100 15.43 -19.27 42.08
N ARG A 101 15.71 -19.11 43.38
CA ARG A 101 15.21 -20.02 44.43
C ARG A 101 13.69 -20.00 44.55
N LEU A 102 13.05 -18.85 44.39
CA LEU A 102 11.58 -18.72 44.40
C LEU A 102 10.95 -19.47 43.21
N LEU A 103 11.51 -19.28 42.00
CA LEU A 103 11.05 -19.92 40.76
C LEU A 103 11.23 -21.45 40.80
N LEU A 104 12.38 -21.93 41.27
CA LEU A 104 12.63 -23.38 41.40
C LEU A 104 11.92 -24.03 42.59
N GLY A 105 11.57 -23.25 43.61
CA GLY A 105 10.89 -23.76 44.81
C GLY A 105 9.43 -24.15 44.57
N GLN A 106 8.80 -23.64 43.50
CA GLN A 106 7.40 -23.91 43.15
C GLN A 106 7.24 -24.13 41.63
N PRO A 107 7.82 -25.20 41.06
CA PRO A 107 7.93 -25.38 39.61
C PRO A 107 6.57 -25.48 38.91
N ILE A 108 5.59 -26.13 39.55
CA ILE A 108 4.23 -26.25 39.01
C ILE A 108 3.58 -24.87 38.90
N ALA A 109 3.72 -24.03 39.94
CA ALA A 109 3.16 -22.69 39.94
C ALA A 109 3.79 -21.81 38.84
N THR A 110 5.11 -21.87 38.69
CA THR A 110 5.83 -21.15 37.62
C THR A 110 5.40 -21.60 36.23
N ILE A 111 5.34 -22.92 35.96
CA ILE A 111 4.87 -23.45 34.67
C ILE A 111 3.43 -23.00 34.42
N THR A 112 2.56 -23.05 35.44
CA THR A 112 1.16 -22.64 35.31
C THR A 112 1.04 -21.17 34.95
N VAL A 113 1.79 -20.29 35.61
CA VAL A 113 1.78 -18.86 35.33
C VAL A 113 2.28 -18.58 33.91
N VAL A 114 3.42 -19.16 33.52
CA VAL A 114 3.97 -18.97 32.17
C VAL A 114 2.99 -19.51 31.11
N ALA A 115 2.46 -20.72 31.30
CA ALA A 115 1.48 -21.29 30.38
C ALA A 115 0.22 -20.43 30.29
N THR A 116 -0.27 -19.89 31.40
CA THR A 116 -1.42 -18.98 31.42
C THR A 116 -1.13 -17.72 30.61
N LEU A 117 0.03 -17.09 30.82
CA LEU A 117 0.45 -15.91 30.06
C LEU A 117 0.60 -16.22 28.57
N THR A 118 1.17 -17.37 28.21
CA THR A 118 1.29 -17.82 26.81
C THR A 118 -0.07 -18.05 26.17
N VAL A 119 -1.02 -18.69 26.87
CA VAL A 119 -2.39 -18.90 26.37
C VAL A 119 -3.13 -17.58 26.23
N LEU A 120 -2.99 -16.64 27.17
CA LEU A 120 -3.55 -15.29 27.05
C LEU A 120 -2.96 -14.53 25.87
N ALA A 121 -1.65 -14.60 25.66
CA ALA A 121 -1.00 -13.99 24.49
C ALA A 121 -1.45 -14.64 23.18
N ALA A 122 -1.56 -15.98 23.15
CA ALA A 122 -2.06 -16.72 21.99
C ALA A 122 -3.53 -16.40 21.68
N TRP A 123 -4.35 -16.19 22.71
CA TRP A 123 -5.73 -15.71 22.55
C TRP A 123 -5.74 -14.37 21.81
N GLN A 124 -4.83 -13.44 22.14
CA GLN A 124 -4.79 -12.12 21.50
C GLN A 124 -4.34 -12.14 20.03
N LEU A 125 -3.84 -13.26 19.50
CA LEU A 125 -3.42 -13.36 18.09
C LEU A 125 -4.56 -13.11 17.10
N HIS A 126 -5.83 -13.31 17.48
CA HIS A 126 -6.96 -13.00 16.60
C HIS A 126 -7.13 -11.50 16.32
N ALA A 127 -6.58 -10.64 17.19
CA ALA A 127 -6.64 -9.19 17.07
C ALA A 127 -5.40 -8.61 16.37
N LEU A 128 -4.47 -9.47 15.94
CA LEU A 128 -3.34 -9.06 15.14
C LEU A 128 -3.80 -8.80 13.70
N GLU A 129 -3.89 -7.52 13.34
CA GLU A 129 -4.26 -7.10 11.99
C GLU A 129 -3.01 -6.96 11.11
N PHE A 130 -3.09 -7.46 9.88
CA PHE A 130 -2.08 -7.23 8.84
C PHE A 130 -2.59 -6.10 7.95
N ASP A 131 -2.22 -4.86 8.27
CA ASP A 131 -2.48 -3.73 7.40
C ASP A 131 -1.34 -3.61 6.38
N ALA A 132 -1.70 -3.73 5.11
CA ALA A 132 -0.81 -3.53 3.98
C ALA A 132 -1.42 -2.54 2.99
N SER A 133 -2.31 -1.68 3.47
CA SER A 133 -2.93 -0.64 2.68
C SER A 133 -1.90 0.39 2.20
N ALA A 134 -2.20 1.04 1.08
CA ALA A 134 -1.33 2.09 0.56
C ALA A 134 -1.17 3.26 1.55
N ASP A 135 -2.16 3.49 2.42
CA ASP A 135 -2.14 4.51 3.46
C ASP A 135 -0.99 4.32 4.47
N THR A 136 -0.55 3.08 4.75
CA THR A 136 0.61 2.82 5.64
C THR A 136 1.96 2.97 4.95
N LEU A 137 1.97 3.02 3.62
CA LEU A 137 3.20 3.08 2.81
C LEU A 137 3.58 4.51 2.40
N VAL A 138 2.64 5.44 2.50
CA VAL A 138 2.86 6.86 2.19
C VAL A 138 3.13 7.63 3.48
N VAL A 139 4.07 8.56 3.42
CA VAL A 139 4.45 9.39 4.57
C VAL A 139 3.28 10.30 4.97
N GLU A 140 2.95 10.32 6.25
CA GLU A 140 1.94 11.22 6.81
C GLU A 140 2.37 12.68 6.64
N GLY A 141 1.47 13.55 6.17
CA GLY A 141 1.75 14.98 5.98
C GLY A 141 2.52 15.33 4.70
N ASP A 142 2.68 14.39 3.77
CA ASP A 142 3.27 14.66 2.45
C ASP A 142 2.38 15.60 1.60
N GLU A 143 2.99 16.63 1.01
CA GLU A 143 2.29 17.64 0.21
C GLU A 143 1.68 17.04 -1.08
N ASN A 144 2.35 16.05 -1.69
CA ASN A 144 1.81 15.37 -2.88
C ASN A 144 0.61 14.50 -2.52
N LEU A 145 0.59 13.90 -1.32
CA LEU A 145 -0.58 13.17 -0.83
C LEU A 145 -1.78 14.12 -0.64
N ALA A 146 -1.55 15.31 -0.09
CA ALA A 146 -2.59 16.34 0.03
C ALA A 146 -3.14 16.76 -1.35
N HIS A 147 -2.25 17.07 -2.32
CA HIS A 147 -2.66 17.38 -3.68
C HIS A 147 -3.39 16.23 -4.38
N TYR A 148 -2.95 14.98 -4.16
CA TYR A 148 -3.65 13.81 -4.67
C TYR A 148 -5.07 13.73 -4.11
N HIS A 149 -5.27 13.94 -2.81
CA HIS A 149 -6.59 13.96 -2.20
C HIS A 149 -7.48 15.10 -2.72
N ASP A 150 -6.93 16.29 -2.99
CA ASP A 150 -7.67 17.40 -3.60
C ASP A 150 -8.15 17.06 -5.02
N MET A 151 -7.30 16.40 -5.81
CA MET A 151 -7.68 15.90 -7.13
C MET A 151 -8.79 14.85 -7.02
N LEU A 152 -8.69 13.89 -6.09
CA LEU A 152 -9.73 12.90 -5.86
C LEU A 152 -11.05 13.52 -5.39
N ALA A 153 -11.02 14.59 -4.60
CA ALA A 153 -12.22 15.29 -4.17
C ALA A 153 -12.96 15.95 -5.35
N THR A 154 -12.21 16.40 -6.37
CA THR A 154 -12.75 17.08 -7.55
C THR A 154 -13.21 16.08 -8.62
N PHE A 155 -12.41 15.07 -8.91
CA PHE A 155 -12.63 14.14 -10.02
C PHE A 155 -13.21 12.79 -9.61
N GLY A 156 -13.28 12.51 -8.30
CA GLY A 156 -13.75 11.24 -7.74
C GLY A 156 -12.65 10.19 -7.63
N GLU A 157 -12.84 9.25 -6.70
CA GLU A 157 -11.98 8.08 -6.55
C GLU A 157 -12.53 6.92 -7.39
N THR A 158 -11.70 6.42 -8.30
CA THR A 158 -12.08 5.28 -9.15
C THR A 158 -11.08 4.15 -8.96
N SER A 159 -11.51 3.09 -8.28
CA SER A 159 -10.76 1.85 -8.15
C SER A 159 -11.25 0.85 -9.20
N PHE A 160 -10.34 0.16 -9.87
CA PHE A 160 -10.69 -0.82 -10.89
C PHE A 160 -9.65 -1.94 -10.96
N VAL A 161 -10.07 -3.07 -11.54
CA VAL A 161 -9.19 -4.14 -11.99
C VAL A 161 -9.39 -4.39 -13.47
N VAL A 162 -8.39 -4.99 -14.08
CA VAL A 162 -8.31 -5.21 -15.53
C VAL A 162 -8.18 -6.70 -15.77
N LEU A 163 -9.05 -7.24 -16.61
CA LEU A 163 -8.93 -8.59 -17.14
C LEU A 163 -8.53 -8.50 -18.61
N THR A 164 -7.50 -9.23 -19.03
CA THR A 164 -7.22 -9.43 -20.45
C THR A 164 -7.80 -10.76 -20.89
N TYR A 165 -8.35 -10.82 -22.10
CA TYR A 165 -8.95 -11.99 -22.71
C TYR A 165 -8.30 -12.22 -24.07
N THR A 166 -7.62 -13.36 -24.22
CA THR A 166 -6.99 -13.79 -25.47
C THR A 166 -7.52 -15.17 -25.83
N PRO A 167 -8.28 -15.34 -26.92
CA PRO A 167 -8.70 -16.66 -27.37
C PRO A 167 -7.53 -17.60 -27.59
N ARG A 168 -7.67 -18.88 -27.23
CA ARG A 168 -6.61 -19.88 -27.46
C ARG A 168 -6.43 -20.24 -28.94
N SER A 169 -7.49 -20.09 -29.73
CA SER A 169 -7.53 -20.45 -31.14
C SER A 169 -8.60 -19.64 -31.88
N GLY A 170 -8.30 -19.17 -33.09
CA GLY A 170 -9.19 -18.34 -33.90
C GLY A 170 -9.01 -16.83 -33.64
N GLU A 171 -9.88 -16.02 -34.23
CA GLU A 171 -9.75 -14.55 -34.22
C GLU A 171 -10.63 -13.93 -33.13
N LEU A 172 -10.15 -12.90 -32.44
CA LEU A 172 -10.88 -12.26 -31.33
C LEU A 172 -12.29 -11.79 -31.72
N PHE A 173 -12.44 -11.31 -32.95
CA PHE A 173 -13.67 -10.73 -33.49
C PHE A 173 -14.68 -11.77 -34.01
N ASP A 174 -14.36 -13.07 -33.96
CA ASP A 174 -15.32 -14.12 -34.26
C ASP A 174 -16.54 -14.06 -33.32
N THR A 175 -17.74 -14.30 -33.85
CA THR A 175 -19.00 -14.29 -33.07
C THR A 175 -18.93 -15.16 -31.80
N ARG A 176 -18.27 -16.31 -31.89
CA ARG A 176 -18.06 -17.22 -30.74
C ARG A 176 -17.20 -16.58 -29.65
N HIS A 177 -16.13 -15.86 -30.01
CA HIS A 177 -15.24 -15.23 -29.04
C HIS A 177 -15.82 -13.94 -28.47
N LEU A 178 -16.52 -13.15 -29.28
CA LEU A 178 -17.29 -12.01 -28.80
C LEU A 178 -18.36 -12.43 -27.79
N GLY A 179 -19.08 -13.53 -28.07
CA GLY A 179 -20.05 -14.10 -27.12
C GLY A 179 -19.41 -14.61 -25.83
N ALA A 180 -18.23 -15.25 -25.92
CA ALA A 180 -17.48 -15.67 -24.73
C ALA A 180 -16.95 -14.49 -23.91
N LEU A 181 -16.46 -13.44 -24.55
CA LEU A 181 -16.05 -12.19 -23.90
C LEU A 181 -17.23 -11.52 -23.19
N GLN A 182 -18.41 -11.48 -23.84
CA GLN A 182 -19.63 -10.96 -23.26
C GLN A 182 -20.05 -11.77 -22.02
N ALA A 183 -19.95 -13.09 -22.07
CA ALA A 183 -20.24 -13.96 -20.94
C ALA A 183 -19.26 -13.73 -19.77
N LEU A 184 -17.96 -13.59 -20.05
CA LEU A 184 -16.95 -13.24 -19.05
C LEU A 184 -17.27 -11.89 -18.39
N GLN A 185 -17.54 -10.86 -19.19
CA GLN A 185 -17.91 -9.53 -18.69
C GLN A 185 -19.16 -9.60 -17.81
N ALA A 186 -20.20 -10.31 -18.25
CA ALA A 186 -21.43 -10.49 -17.49
C ALA A 186 -21.17 -11.23 -16.17
N SER A 187 -20.36 -12.29 -16.17
CA SER A 187 -19.99 -13.01 -14.95
C SER A 187 -19.27 -12.11 -13.96
N VAL A 188 -18.31 -11.30 -14.42
CA VAL A 188 -17.58 -10.34 -13.57
C VAL A 188 -18.53 -9.27 -13.01
N ALA A 189 -19.50 -8.81 -13.79
CA ALA A 189 -20.49 -7.83 -13.35
C ALA A 189 -21.41 -8.34 -12.21
N THR A 190 -21.57 -9.66 -12.06
CA THR A 190 -22.36 -10.23 -10.95
C THR A 190 -21.60 -10.32 -9.63
N VAL A 191 -20.29 -10.10 -9.62
CA VAL A 191 -19.46 -10.22 -8.41
C VAL A 191 -19.76 -9.07 -7.45
N GLY A 192 -20.07 -9.41 -6.20
CA GLY A 192 -20.32 -8.42 -5.15
C GLY A 192 -19.16 -7.43 -4.98
N GLY A 193 -19.45 -6.13 -5.02
CA GLY A 193 -18.46 -5.06 -4.92
C GLY A 193 -17.91 -4.56 -6.27
N VAL A 194 -18.31 -5.15 -7.39
CA VAL A 194 -18.15 -4.58 -8.74
C VAL A 194 -19.29 -3.61 -9.00
N SER A 195 -18.98 -2.35 -9.35
CA SER A 195 -19.98 -1.31 -9.63
C SER A 195 -20.35 -1.26 -11.11
N ARG A 196 -19.36 -1.43 -11.99
CA ARG A 196 -19.54 -1.39 -13.45
C ARG A 196 -18.46 -2.22 -14.13
N THR A 197 -18.79 -2.80 -15.28
CA THR A 197 -17.81 -3.38 -16.21
C THR A 197 -17.81 -2.62 -17.52
N TYR A 198 -16.67 -2.57 -18.21
CA TYR A 198 -16.51 -1.96 -19.52
C TYR A 198 -15.53 -2.77 -20.37
N SER A 199 -15.83 -2.97 -21.66
CA SER A 199 -14.91 -3.62 -22.60
C SER A 199 -15.03 -3.01 -24.00
N MET A 200 -14.30 -3.56 -24.98
CA MET A 200 -14.50 -3.22 -26.39
C MET A 200 -15.93 -3.44 -26.88
N LEU A 201 -16.72 -4.29 -26.20
CA LEU A 201 -18.13 -4.53 -26.54
C LEU A 201 -19.01 -3.29 -26.30
N ASP A 202 -18.59 -2.41 -25.40
CA ASP A 202 -19.31 -1.21 -24.98
C ASP A 202 -18.69 0.07 -25.59
N ALA A 203 -17.71 -0.08 -26.49
CA ALA A 203 -17.03 1.03 -27.13
C ALA A 203 -17.93 1.69 -28.20
N PRO A 204 -18.01 3.03 -28.23
CA PRO A 204 -18.72 3.73 -29.30
C PRO A 204 -17.96 3.57 -30.62
N LEU A 205 -18.63 2.99 -31.62
CA LEU A 205 -18.12 2.84 -32.97
C LEU A 205 -18.59 4.00 -33.84
N LEU A 206 -17.65 4.70 -34.46
CA LEU A 206 -17.90 5.87 -35.30
C LEU A 206 -17.87 5.54 -36.80
N SER A 207 -17.16 4.46 -37.16
CA SER A 207 -16.93 4.03 -38.53
C SER A 207 -17.71 2.77 -38.91
N SER A 208 -18.52 2.21 -37.99
CA SER A 208 -19.25 0.97 -38.18
C SER A 208 -20.71 1.05 -37.69
N PRO A 209 -21.66 1.44 -38.56
CA PRO A 209 -21.46 2.07 -39.87
C PRO A 209 -21.05 3.56 -39.74
N PRO A 210 -20.41 4.16 -40.76
CA PRO A 210 -20.05 5.58 -40.72
C PRO A 210 -21.31 6.45 -40.60
N VAL A 211 -21.42 7.19 -39.50
CA VAL A 211 -22.51 8.15 -39.26
C VAL A 211 -21.97 9.59 -39.25
N PRO A 212 -22.70 10.58 -39.76
CA PRO A 212 -22.35 11.99 -39.61
C PRO A 212 -22.21 12.37 -38.14
N LEU A 213 -21.27 13.27 -37.82
CA LEU A 213 -21.01 13.70 -36.45
C LEU A 213 -22.27 14.27 -35.75
N GLU A 214 -23.17 14.88 -36.52
CA GLU A 214 -24.44 15.40 -36.01
C GLU A 214 -25.36 14.31 -35.44
N GLN A 215 -25.30 13.08 -35.98
CA GLN A 215 -26.13 11.95 -35.55
C GLN A 215 -25.58 11.26 -34.30
N LEU A 216 -24.33 11.53 -33.90
CA LEU A 216 -23.76 10.98 -32.66
C LEU A 216 -24.42 11.55 -31.40
N ALA A 217 -25.12 12.69 -31.49
CA ALA A 217 -25.89 13.25 -30.39
C ALA A 217 -27.10 12.38 -30.04
N ASP A 218 -27.64 11.64 -31.01
CA ASP A 218 -28.81 10.78 -30.83
C ASP A 218 -28.44 9.37 -30.31
N GLY A 219 -27.15 9.04 -30.32
CA GLY A 219 -26.61 7.77 -29.84
C GLY A 219 -25.39 7.31 -30.63
N TYR A 220 -24.83 6.16 -30.24
CA TYR A 220 -23.71 5.53 -30.92
C TYR A 220 -23.95 4.03 -31.04
N THR A 221 -23.39 3.42 -32.09
CA THR A 221 -23.44 1.97 -32.29
C THR A 221 -22.32 1.31 -31.50
N THR A 222 -22.57 0.13 -30.94
CA THR A 222 -21.59 -0.69 -30.24
C THR A 222 -21.60 -2.12 -30.80
N LEU A 223 -20.58 -2.92 -30.46
CA LEU A 223 -20.55 -4.34 -30.82
C LEU A 223 -21.69 -5.17 -30.18
N ARG A 224 -22.46 -4.60 -29.24
CA ARG A 224 -23.63 -5.24 -28.63
C ARG A 224 -24.91 -5.10 -29.45
N ASP A 225 -25.02 -4.07 -30.28
CA ASP A 225 -26.29 -3.68 -30.91
C ASP A 225 -26.67 -4.55 -32.12
N GLY A 226 -25.80 -5.49 -32.50
CA GLY A 226 -26.05 -6.51 -33.54
C GLY A 226 -26.06 -5.99 -34.97
N ASN A 227 -26.08 -4.66 -35.17
CA ASN A 227 -26.02 -3.96 -36.45
C ASN A 227 -24.60 -3.49 -36.84
N ALA A 228 -23.61 -3.69 -35.96
CA ALA A 228 -22.22 -3.32 -36.23
C ALA A 228 -21.58 -4.26 -37.26
N ASP A 229 -20.85 -3.70 -38.22
CA ASP A 229 -19.97 -4.46 -39.11
C ASP A 229 -18.70 -4.83 -38.34
N VAL A 230 -18.50 -6.12 -38.12
CA VAL A 230 -17.39 -6.67 -37.31
C VAL A 230 -16.03 -6.31 -37.91
N SER A 231 -15.88 -6.38 -39.24
CA SER A 231 -14.60 -6.12 -39.91
C SER A 231 -14.24 -4.64 -39.87
N LEU A 232 -15.21 -3.73 -39.99
CA LEU A 232 -14.99 -2.30 -39.80
C LEU A 232 -14.70 -1.96 -38.33
N SER A 233 -15.39 -2.63 -37.40
CA SER A 233 -15.19 -2.44 -35.96
C SER A 233 -13.78 -2.86 -35.52
N GLU A 234 -13.28 -3.98 -36.05
CA GLU A 234 -11.91 -4.43 -35.79
C GLU A 234 -10.89 -3.39 -36.25
N GLN A 235 -11.03 -2.88 -37.48
CA GLN A 235 -10.12 -1.86 -38.02
C GLN A 235 -10.16 -0.59 -37.15
N GLU A 236 -11.34 -0.14 -36.74
CA GLU A 236 -11.50 1.05 -35.91
C GLU A 236 -10.89 0.84 -34.51
N LEU A 237 -11.22 -0.26 -33.84
CA LEU A 237 -10.75 -0.54 -32.47
C LEU A 237 -9.23 -0.73 -32.40
N VAL A 238 -8.63 -1.35 -33.41
CA VAL A 238 -7.18 -1.59 -33.47
C VAL A 238 -6.42 -0.33 -33.88
N ALA A 239 -6.94 0.46 -34.83
CA ALA A 239 -6.26 1.64 -35.35
C ALA A 239 -6.48 2.92 -34.51
N SER A 240 -7.57 2.99 -33.74
CA SER A 240 -7.92 4.16 -32.95
C SER A 240 -6.95 4.36 -31.78
N PRO A 241 -6.32 5.55 -31.66
CA PRO A 241 -5.50 5.89 -30.50
C PRO A 241 -6.27 5.90 -29.17
N LEU A 242 -7.60 5.91 -29.22
CA LEU A 242 -8.45 5.88 -28.03
C LEU A 242 -8.67 4.46 -27.50
N PHE A 243 -8.66 3.45 -28.38
CA PHE A 243 -9.02 2.07 -28.03
C PHE A 243 -7.84 1.11 -28.08
N SER A 244 -6.88 1.34 -28.98
CA SER A 244 -5.66 0.55 -29.12
C SER A 244 -4.81 0.62 -27.86
N ASP A 245 -4.28 -0.52 -27.42
CA ASP A 245 -3.57 -0.74 -26.14
C ASP A 245 -4.40 -0.45 -24.86
N TRP A 246 -5.69 -0.11 -25.01
CA TRP A 246 -6.60 0.09 -23.88
C TRP A 246 -7.69 -0.98 -23.83
N LEU A 247 -8.54 -1.05 -24.86
CA LEU A 247 -9.62 -2.05 -24.97
C LEU A 247 -9.23 -3.24 -25.83
N VAL A 248 -8.35 -3.04 -26.81
CA VAL A 248 -7.87 -4.07 -27.73
C VAL A 248 -6.37 -3.90 -27.94
N SER A 249 -5.61 -4.99 -27.99
CA SER A 249 -4.19 -4.95 -28.32
C SER A 249 -3.94 -4.50 -29.76
N ARG A 250 -2.76 -3.92 -30.03
CA ARG A 250 -2.36 -3.49 -31.40
C ARG A 250 -2.43 -4.58 -32.47
N ASP A 251 -2.31 -5.85 -32.08
CA ASP A 251 -2.41 -6.98 -33.00
C ASP A 251 -3.84 -7.52 -33.14
N GLY A 252 -4.83 -6.93 -32.48
CA GLY A 252 -6.24 -7.33 -32.56
C GLY A 252 -6.57 -8.64 -31.84
N ARG A 253 -5.65 -9.20 -31.06
CA ARG A 253 -5.80 -10.57 -30.50
C ARG A 253 -6.29 -10.62 -29.06
N THR A 254 -6.12 -9.53 -28.32
CA THR A 254 -6.44 -9.48 -26.89
C THR A 254 -7.41 -8.35 -26.61
N ALA A 255 -8.52 -8.67 -25.95
CA ALA A 255 -9.47 -7.69 -25.45
C ALA A 255 -9.28 -7.44 -23.95
N THR A 256 -9.69 -6.27 -23.49
CA THR A 256 -9.72 -5.92 -22.07
C THR A 256 -11.16 -5.88 -21.55
N VAL A 257 -11.39 -6.41 -20.35
CA VAL A 257 -12.56 -6.15 -19.51
C VAL A 257 -12.10 -5.38 -18.28
N VAL A 258 -12.53 -4.12 -18.17
CA VAL A 258 -12.30 -3.27 -17.00
C VAL A 258 -13.46 -3.46 -16.03
N ALA A 259 -13.17 -3.85 -14.79
CA ALA A 259 -14.16 -3.94 -13.72
C ALA A 259 -13.90 -2.84 -12.70
N PHE A 260 -14.78 -1.85 -12.68
CA PHE A 260 -14.82 -0.79 -11.68
C PHE A 260 -15.36 -1.34 -10.38
N LEU A 261 -14.71 -0.96 -9.29
CA LEU A 261 -15.01 -1.42 -7.95
C LEU A 261 -15.78 -0.34 -7.20
N ALA A 262 -16.76 -0.75 -6.40
CA ALA A 262 -17.53 0.17 -5.57
C ALA A 262 -16.61 0.84 -4.53
N ALA A 263 -16.73 2.16 -4.39
CA ALA A 263 -16.10 2.94 -3.34
C ALA A 263 -16.87 2.80 -2.02
N ASP A 264 -16.22 3.15 -0.91
CA ASP A 264 -16.84 3.18 0.42
C ASP A 264 -16.88 4.62 0.93
N ASP A 265 -18.04 5.27 0.76
CA ASP A 265 -18.22 6.69 1.06
C ASP A 265 -18.04 6.99 2.55
N GLU A 266 -18.41 6.05 3.42
CA GLU A 266 -18.27 6.19 4.86
C GLU A 266 -16.80 6.12 5.28
N LEU A 267 -16.05 5.16 4.75
CA LEU A 267 -14.60 5.06 4.95
C LEU A 267 -13.90 6.33 4.46
N ASN A 268 -14.28 6.84 3.29
CA ASN A 268 -13.75 8.07 2.74
C ASN A 268 -14.06 9.31 3.60
N LYS A 269 -15.25 9.37 4.22
CA LYS A 269 -15.59 10.44 5.18
C LYS A 269 -14.75 10.34 6.45
N LEU A 270 -14.59 9.14 7.00
CA LEU A 270 -13.76 8.93 8.20
C LEU A 270 -12.29 9.26 7.93
N ARG A 271 -11.75 8.86 6.78
CA ARG A 271 -10.38 9.20 6.36
C ARG A 271 -10.17 10.71 6.31
N ARG A 272 -11.04 11.44 5.61
CA ARG A 272 -10.97 12.91 5.55
C ARG A 272 -11.09 13.57 6.92
N ARG A 273 -12.01 13.08 7.78
CA ARG A 273 -12.18 13.64 9.13
C ARG A 273 -10.94 13.39 10.00
N ARG A 274 -10.39 12.17 9.96
CA ARG A 274 -9.14 11.81 10.64
C ARG A 274 -8.01 12.73 10.22
N ASP A 275 -7.79 12.88 8.92
CA ASP A 275 -6.68 13.67 8.39
C ASP A 275 -6.85 15.16 8.75
N THR A 276 -8.07 15.68 8.74
CA THR A 276 -8.38 17.05 9.20
C THR A 276 -8.07 17.25 10.68
N LEU A 277 -8.45 16.29 11.54
CA LEU A 277 -8.19 16.35 12.98
C LEU A 277 -6.69 16.23 13.29
N ARG A 278 -5.96 15.38 12.55
CA ARG A 278 -4.49 15.26 12.65
C ARG A 278 -3.76 16.53 12.22
N ALA A 279 -4.26 17.22 11.20
CA ALA A 279 -3.70 18.49 10.73
C ALA A 279 -4.03 19.68 11.64
N SER A 280 -5.01 19.54 12.54
CA SER A 280 -5.27 20.56 13.55
C SER A 280 -4.22 20.45 14.65
N ASP A 281 -3.34 21.45 14.80
CA ASP A 281 -2.35 21.56 15.88
C ASP A 281 -3.00 21.77 17.28
N SER A 282 -4.25 21.31 17.47
CA SER A 282 -5.02 21.49 18.68
C SER A 282 -4.63 20.44 19.72
N SER A 283 -4.09 20.91 20.85
CA SER A 283 -3.88 20.09 22.04
C SER A 283 -5.13 20.00 22.94
N ASP A 284 -6.29 20.43 22.43
CA ASP A 284 -7.53 20.40 23.20
C ASP A 284 -7.99 18.96 23.46
N ALA A 285 -8.41 18.71 24.70
CA ALA A 285 -8.84 17.38 25.14
C ALA A 285 -10.04 16.87 24.33
N THR A 286 -10.92 17.77 23.87
CA THR A 286 -12.09 17.38 23.07
C THR A 286 -11.69 16.94 21.66
N THR A 287 -10.78 17.66 21.01
CA THR A 287 -10.23 17.28 19.69
C THR A 287 -9.50 15.94 19.77
N LEU A 288 -8.69 15.72 20.82
CA LEU A 288 -7.97 14.46 21.01
C LEU A 288 -8.92 13.28 21.25
N ASP A 289 -10.00 13.49 21.99
CA ASP A 289 -11.02 12.45 22.20
C ASP A 289 -11.83 12.16 20.92
N GLU A 290 -12.12 13.18 20.12
CA GLU A 290 -12.74 12.98 18.80
C GLU A 290 -11.79 12.21 17.86
N LEU A 291 -10.51 12.60 17.80
CA LEU A 291 -9.52 11.94 16.96
C LEU A 291 -9.42 10.44 17.30
N ARG A 292 -9.33 10.08 18.59
CA ARG A 292 -9.30 8.67 19.01
C ARG A 292 -10.54 7.90 18.56
N ARG A 293 -11.73 8.51 18.64
CA ARG A 293 -12.98 7.87 18.19
C ARG A 293 -13.00 7.68 16.67
N VAL A 294 -12.58 8.69 15.91
CA VAL A 294 -12.51 8.63 14.45
C VAL A 294 -11.46 7.61 13.98
N GLU A 295 -10.30 7.54 14.63
CA GLU A 295 -9.26 6.57 14.32
C GLU A 295 -9.71 5.13 14.59
N ALA A 296 -10.36 4.88 15.73
CA ALA A 296 -10.91 3.56 16.04
C ALA A 296 -12.00 3.15 15.03
N ALA A 297 -12.91 4.07 14.69
CA ALA A 297 -13.94 3.82 13.68
C ALA A 297 -13.31 3.55 12.30
N HIS A 298 -12.34 4.37 11.88
CA HIS A 298 -11.62 4.21 10.63
C HIS A 298 -10.92 2.86 10.55
N ALA A 299 -10.16 2.47 11.59
CA ALA A 299 -9.44 1.19 11.61
C ALA A 299 -10.41 0.00 11.43
N SER A 300 -11.53 -0.01 12.18
CA SER A 300 -12.53 -1.08 12.05
C SER A 300 -13.17 -1.16 10.66
N LEU A 301 -13.50 -0.01 10.06
CA LEU A 301 -14.13 0.03 8.75
C LEU A 301 -13.14 -0.27 7.62
N ALA A 302 -11.89 0.18 7.75
CA ALA A 302 -10.81 -0.13 6.81
C ALA A 302 -10.51 -1.64 6.78
N SER A 303 -10.45 -2.28 7.94
CA SER A 303 -10.30 -3.73 8.08
C SER A 303 -11.45 -4.48 7.38
N ALA A 304 -12.70 -4.08 7.63
CA ALA A 304 -13.86 -4.64 6.97
C ALA A 304 -13.87 -4.41 5.45
N TYR A 305 -13.48 -3.21 5.00
CA TYR A 305 -13.37 -2.86 3.58
C TYR A 305 -12.29 -3.68 2.88
N SER A 306 -11.13 -3.87 3.52
CA SER A 306 -10.05 -4.72 3.00
C SER A 306 -10.50 -6.17 2.84
N ALA A 307 -11.22 -6.73 3.83
CA ALA A 307 -11.79 -8.07 3.75
C ALA A 307 -12.83 -8.20 2.62
N ARG A 308 -13.74 -7.22 2.48
CA ARG A 308 -14.70 -7.16 1.36
C ARG A 308 -13.97 -7.10 0.01
N ARG A 309 -12.93 -6.27 -0.10
CA ARG A 309 -12.14 -6.12 -1.32
C ARG A 309 -11.44 -7.42 -1.69
N ALA A 310 -10.83 -8.12 -0.73
CA ALA A 310 -10.22 -9.42 -0.97
C ALA A 310 -11.25 -10.46 -1.46
N ALA A 311 -12.46 -10.46 -0.88
CA ALA A 311 -13.55 -11.31 -1.33
C ALA A 311 -14.02 -10.97 -2.76
N THR A 312 -14.17 -9.68 -3.11
CA THR A 312 -14.47 -9.24 -4.48
C THR A 312 -13.41 -9.72 -5.46
N ILE A 313 -12.12 -9.55 -5.16
CA ILE A 313 -11.02 -10.03 -6.01
C ILE A 313 -11.07 -11.57 -6.17
N SER A 314 -11.41 -12.30 -5.11
CA SER A 314 -11.63 -13.76 -5.19
C SER A 314 -12.76 -14.12 -6.14
N GLY A 315 -13.92 -13.46 -6.02
CA GLY A 315 -15.05 -13.69 -6.92
C GLY A 315 -14.74 -13.38 -8.39
N ILE A 316 -13.94 -12.34 -8.66
CA ILE A 316 -13.47 -12.04 -10.01
C ILE A 316 -12.54 -13.15 -10.54
N ARG A 317 -11.69 -13.75 -9.69
CA ARG A 317 -10.86 -14.90 -10.08
C ARG A 317 -11.70 -16.12 -10.40
N GLU A 318 -12.75 -16.39 -9.63
CA GLU A 318 -13.67 -17.49 -9.92
C GLU A 318 -14.37 -17.30 -11.28
N ALA A 319 -14.84 -16.08 -11.58
CA ALA A 319 -15.42 -15.73 -12.88
C ALA A 319 -14.40 -15.91 -14.03
N ARG A 320 -13.15 -15.49 -13.81
CA ARG A 320 -12.04 -15.70 -14.75
C ARG A 320 -11.78 -17.19 -15.01
N ASP A 321 -11.70 -17.99 -13.95
CA ASP A 321 -11.32 -19.40 -14.01
C ASP A 321 -12.35 -20.25 -14.76
N GLY A 322 -13.63 -19.85 -14.72
CA GLY A 322 -14.68 -20.43 -15.57
C GLY A 322 -14.46 -20.29 -17.08
N THR A 323 -13.55 -19.41 -17.52
CA THR A 323 -13.25 -19.13 -18.93
C THR A 323 -11.95 -19.77 -19.44
N GLY A 324 -11.18 -20.42 -18.55
CA GLY A 324 -9.81 -20.89 -18.84
C GLY A 324 -9.68 -21.96 -19.93
N ALA A 325 -10.76 -22.67 -20.26
CA ALA A 325 -10.78 -23.70 -21.30
C ALA A 325 -10.79 -23.10 -22.72
N SER A 326 -11.44 -21.96 -22.93
CA SER A 326 -11.60 -21.33 -24.26
C SER A 326 -10.61 -20.20 -24.53
N ALA A 327 -10.12 -19.55 -23.47
CA ALA A 327 -9.23 -18.40 -23.57
C ALA A 327 -8.17 -18.39 -22.47
N ILE A 328 -7.09 -17.65 -22.73
CA ILE A 328 -6.14 -17.22 -21.72
C ILE A 328 -6.66 -15.92 -21.15
N VAL A 329 -6.92 -15.89 -19.84
CA VAL A 329 -7.43 -14.71 -19.15
C VAL A 329 -6.48 -14.33 -18.02
N HIS A 330 -5.96 -13.10 -18.05
CA HIS A 330 -5.15 -12.57 -16.95
C HIS A 330 -5.95 -11.55 -16.16
N LEU A 331 -5.70 -11.47 -14.85
CA LEU A 331 -6.26 -10.45 -13.97
C LEU A 331 -5.11 -9.57 -13.48
N GLY A 332 -5.33 -8.26 -13.47
CA GLY A 332 -4.36 -7.27 -12.98
C GLY A 332 -5.05 -6.04 -12.38
N GLY A 333 -4.22 -5.11 -11.90
CA GLY A 333 -4.66 -3.88 -11.24
C GLY A 333 -4.18 -3.78 -9.80
N VAL A 334 -4.04 -2.55 -9.30
CA VAL A 334 -3.52 -2.26 -7.96
C VAL A 334 -4.30 -2.96 -6.84
N PRO A 335 -5.66 -2.99 -6.85
CA PRO A 335 -6.41 -3.69 -5.80
C PRO A 335 -6.14 -5.21 -5.76
N MET A 336 -5.88 -5.83 -6.91
CA MET A 336 -5.52 -7.25 -6.97
C MET A 336 -4.14 -7.50 -6.36
N VAL A 337 -3.15 -6.66 -6.68
CA VAL A 337 -1.79 -6.76 -6.13
C VAL A 337 -1.82 -6.61 -4.61
N ALA A 338 -2.54 -5.61 -4.09
CA ALA A 338 -2.68 -5.41 -2.64
C ALA A 338 -3.28 -6.64 -1.94
N ALA A 339 -4.37 -7.19 -2.50
CA ALA A 339 -4.99 -8.40 -1.96
C ALA A 339 -4.04 -9.62 -1.99
N ASP A 340 -3.23 -9.76 -3.05
CA ASP A 340 -2.24 -10.83 -3.14
C ASP A 340 -1.09 -10.67 -2.17
N MET A 341 -0.61 -9.45 -1.95
CA MET A 341 0.46 -9.17 -0.99
C MET A 341 0.05 -9.61 0.43
N ILE A 342 -1.15 -9.25 0.87
CA ILE A 342 -1.69 -9.67 2.19
C ILE A 342 -1.78 -11.20 2.27
N ARG A 343 -2.29 -11.84 1.20
CA ARG A 343 -2.41 -13.30 1.14
C ARG A 343 -1.04 -13.99 1.22
N PHE A 344 -0.04 -13.46 0.52
CA PHE A 344 1.32 -13.99 0.54
C PHE A 344 1.97 -13.82 1.91
N VAL A 345 1.89 -12.66 2.54
CA VAL A 345 2.42 -12.43 3.89
C VAL A 345 1.79 -13.41 4.89
N ARG A 346 0.47 -13.62 4.83
CA ARG A 346 -0.23 -14.58 5.70
C ARG A 346 0.27 -16.01 5.47
N SER A 347 0.34 -16.45 4.22
CA SER A 347 0.77 -17.81 3.87
C SER A 347 2.24 -18.05 4.23
N ASP A 348 3.09 -17.05 4.00
CA ASP A 348 4.52 -17.11 4.29
C ASP A 348 4.77 -17.22 5.79
N THR A 349 4.08 -16.40 6.60
CA THR A 349 4.17 -16.47 8.07
C THR A 349 3.91 -17.88 8.60
N VAL A 350 2.88 -18.57 8.09
CA VAL A 350 2.55 -19.94 8.49
C VAL A 350 3.60 -20.94 7.98
N THR A 351 3.98 -20.83 6.70
CA THR A 351 4.91 -21.79 6.06
C THR A 351 6.31 -21.68 6.66
N PHE A 352 6.84 -20.46 6.74
CA PHE A 352 8.14 -20.16 7.32
C PHE A 352 8.19 -20.50 8.82
N GLY A 353 7.15 -20.12 9.57
CA GLY A 353 7.05 -20.45 10.98
C GLY A 353 7.08 -21.96 11.24
N ALA A 354 6.28 -22.73 10.51
CA ALA A 354 6.27 -24.19 10.62
C ALA A 354 7.61 -24.82 10.23
N ALA A 355 8.25 -24.30 9.16
CA ALA A 355 9.55 -24.78 8.71
C ALA A 355 10.65 -24.56 9.76
N ILE A 356 10.68 -23.40 10.41
CA ILE A 356 11.66 -23.11 11.48
C ILE A 356 11.43 -24.00 12.69
N VAL A 357 10.18 -24.16 13.14
CA VAL A 357 9.87 -25.02 14.29
C VAL A 357 10.30 -26.46 14.00
N LEU A 358 10.02 -26.97 12.80
CA LEU A 358 10.48 -28.28 12.36
C LEU A 358 12.02 -28.38 12.36
N LEU A 359 12.70 -27.37 11.82
CA LEU A 359 14.16 -27.34 11.77
C LEU A 359 14.79 -27.36 13.17
N ILE A 360 14.25 -26.56 14.10
CA ILE A 360 14.71 -26.52 15.49
C ILE A 360 14.45 -27.88 16.16
N ALA A 361 13.26 -28.46 15.99
CA ALA A 361 12.91 -29.76 16.55
C ALA A 361 13.85 -30.87 16.04
N VAL A 362 14.13 -30.91 14.73
CA VAL A 362 15.08 -31.86 14.14
C VAL A 362 16.49 -31.63 14.66
N SER A 363 16.90 -30.37 14.83
CA SER A 363 18.24 -30.02 15.34
C SER A 363 18.42 -30.44 16.80
N LEU A 364 17.42 -30.16 17.65
CA LEU A 364 17.41 -30.57 19.05
C LEU A 364 17.40 -32.10 19.18
N TRP A 365 16.55 -32.78 18.42
CA TRP A 365 16.51 -34.24 18.38
C TRP A 365 17.84 -34.82 17.91
N ALA A 366 18.48 -34.25 16.88
CA ALA A 366 19.77 -34.71 16.39
C ALA A 366 20.90 -34.56 17.41
N PHE A 367 20.89 -33.47 18.19
CA PHE A 367 21.92 -33.18 19.20
C PHE A 367 21.73 -34.02 20.47
N PHE A 368 20.51 -34.10 21.01
CA PHE A 368 20.24 -34.76 22.29
C PHE A 368 19.80 -36.22 22.16
N ARG A 369 19.27 -36.63 21.00
CA ARG A 369 18.79 -38.00 20.69
C ARG A 369 17.83 -38.60 21.71
N LEU A 370 17.10 -37.75 22.42
CA LEU A 370 16.24 -38.12 23.53
C LEU A 370 14.90 -37.40 23.31
N PRO A 371 13.75 -38.09 23.21
CA PRO A 371 12.46 -37.47 22.83
C PRO A 371 11.95 -36.39 23.79
N ARG A 372 12.52 -36.31 24.99
CA ARG A 372 12.20 -35.30 26.01
C ARG A 372 12.85 -33.94 25.72
N TRP A 373 13.83 -33.90 24.82
CA TRP A 373 14.60 -32.73 24.39
C TRP A 373 14.36 -32.50 22.90
#